data_AF-A0A6A3YDW1-F1
#
_entry.id   AF-A0A6A3YDW1-F1
#
_cell.length_a   1.000
_cell.length_b   1.000
_cell.length_c   1.000
_cell.angle_alpha   90.00
_cell.angle_beta   90.00
_cell.angle_gamma   90.00
#
_symmetry.space_group_name_H-M   'P 1'
#
loop_
_entity.id
_entity.type
_entity.pdbx_description
1 polymer ?
#
loop_
_entity_poly.entity_id
_entity_poly.type
_entity_poly.pdbx_seq_one_letter_code
_entity_poly.pdbx_strand_id
1 'polypeptide(L)'
;MYKGLAFRLNGVCVELENSDSDLRQGAYTMARLCRQFVIRIYGTGRLGLVTLLTALGNLPSVQVADAEKPQADLTDGVDTRHFLVRFQQEECPTELRGIMELDIRDYHLTLHHYLLHQRMPCGRCGAPYHTTGFCKTKVEHLGKMHGKYRRRYDGAVPTDQVGDAIHYRHPDGECLAVFLTTL
;
A
#
# COMPACT_ATOMS: atom_id res chain seq x y z
N MET A 1 17.19 17.12 15.61
CA MET A 1 18.00 18.32 15.27
C MET A 1 19.15 17.86 14.36
N TYR A 2 18.85 17.56 13.08
CA TYR A 2 19.81 17.03 12.10
C TYR A 2 19.55 17.47 10.64
N LYS A 3 18.56 18.34 10.42
CA LYS A 3 18.09 18.69 9.06
C LYS A 3 19.22 19.41 8.31
N GLY A 4 19.67 18.83 7.19
CA GLY A 4 20.76 19.38 6.36
C GLY A 4 22.17 18.94 6.75
N LEU A 5 22.32 18.02 7.71
CA LEU A 5 23.60 17.35 7.95
C LEU A 5 23.76 16.19 6.98
N ALA A 6 24.92 16.10 6.32
CA ALA A 6 25.24 15.02 5.42
C ALA A 6 26.60 14.41 5.75
N PHE A 7 26.73 13.10 5.59
CA PHE A 7 28.01 12.41 5.71
C PHE A 7 28.24 11.53 4.48
N ARG A 8 29.52 11.36 4.12
CA ARG A 8 29.93 10.54 3.00
C ARG A 8 30.23 9.13 3.46
N LEU A 9 29.54 8.14 2.88
CA LEU A 9 29.83 6.72 3.03
C LEU A 9 30.10 6.13 1.65
N ASN A 10 31.28 5.55 1.45
CA ASN A 10 31.67 4.90 0.18
C ASN A 10 31.43 5.78 -1.08
N GLY A 11 31.66 7.10 -0.97
CA GLY A 11 31.45 8.05 -2.07
C GLY A 11 30.01 8.54 -2.23
N VAL A 12 29.05 7.99 -1.48
CA VAL A 12 27.65 8.41 -1.48
C VAL A 12 27.42 9.45 -0.38
N CYS A 13 26.76 10.55 -0.72
CA CYS A 13 26.33 11.56 0.26
C CYS A 13 25.00 11.13 0.86
N VAL A 14 24.98 10.88 2.18
CA VAL A 14 23.75 10.54 2.91
C VAL A 14 23.30 11.77 3.67
N GLU A 15 22.14 12.31 3.30
CA GLU A 15 21.52 13.42 4.02
C GLU A 15 20.62 12.92 5.14
N LEU A 16 20.74 13.53 6.31
CA LEU A 16 19.91 13.25 7.47
C LEU A 16 18.68 14.15 7.48
N GLU A 17 17.50 13.52 7.47
CA GLU A 17 16.24 14.18 7.75
C GLU A 17 15.72 13.77 9.14
N ASN A 18 15.12 14.72 9.88
CA ASN A 18 14.42 14.36 11.12
C ASN A 18 13.01 13.89 10.76
N SER A 19 12.64 12.71 11.25
CA SER A 19 11.27 12.21 11.15
C SER A 19 10.31 12.96 12.09
N ASP A 20 10.83 13.59 13.14
CA ASP A 20 10.03 14.26 14.19
C ASP A 20 9.85 15.77 13.99
N SER A 21 10.46 16.37 12.96
CA SER A 21 10.38 17.83 12.78
C SER A 21 9.06 18.25 12.13
N ASP A 22 8.34 19.13 12.83
CA ASP A 22 7.08 19.81 12.48
C ASP A 22 5.91 18.90 12.12
N LEU A 23 5.09 18.63 13.14
CA LEU A 23 3.72 18.12 13.06
C LEU A 23 2.81 19.13 12.34
N ARG A 24 3.00 19.39 11.05
CA ARG A 24 1.94 19.96 10.24
C ARG A 24 0.87 18.89 10.07
N GLN A 25 -0.26 19.10 10.73
CA GLN A 25 -1.40 18.19 10.69
C GLN A 25 -1.80 17.96 9.21
N GLY A 26 -1.76 16.71 8.76
CA GLY A 26 -2.10 16.34 7.37
C GLY A 26 -0.95 16.39 6.36
N ALA A 27 0.28 16.74 6.73
CA ALA A 27 1.46 16.65 5.85
C ALA A 27 2.51 15.70 6.43
N TYR A 28 2.94 14.72 5.62
CA TYR A 28 4.00 13.78 5.99
C TYR A 28 5.26 14.08 5.17
N THR A 29 6.41 14.21 5.85
CA THR A 29 7.71 14.22 5.17
C THR A 29 8.04 12.82 4.65
N MET A 30 8.89 12.72 3.62
CA MET A 30 9.32 11.42 3.10
C MET A 30 10.01 10.58 4.17
N ALA A 31 10.90 11.17 4.98
CA ALA A 31 11.52 10.48 6.11
C ALA A 31 10.51 9.88 7.10
N ARG A 32 9.34 10.52 7.29
CA ARG A 32 8.28 10.00 8.15
C ARG A 32 7.46 8.90 7.46
N LEU A 33 7.12 9.07 6.18
CA LEU A 33 6.43 8.02 5.41
C LEU A 33 7.25 6.73 5.31
N CYS A 34 8.57 6.83 5.20
CA CYS A 34 9.45 5.66 5.14
C CYS A 34 9.47 4.82 6.43
N ARG A 35 9.04 5.38 7.58
CA ARG A 35 8.93 4.67 8.85
C ARG A 35 7.56 4.01 9.06
N GLN A 36 6.57 4.41 8.28
CA GLN A 36 5.22 3.90 8.40
C GLN A 36 5.11 2.45 7.93
N PHE A 37 4.16 1.72 8.50
CA PHE A 37 3.90 0.36 8.05
C PHE A 37 3.24 0.41 6.66
N VAL A 38 3.64 -0.52 5.80
CA VAL A 38 3.18 -0.58 4.41
C VAL A 38 2.76 -1.99 4.05
N ILE A 39 1.64 -2.11 3.34
CA ILE A 39 1.14 -3.37 2.77
C ILE A 39 0.97 -3.20 1.26
N ARG A 40 1.28 -4.26 0.51
CA ARG A 40 0.92 -4.37 -0.91
C ARG A 40 -0.41 -5.11 -1.02
N ILE A 41 -1.36 -4.52 -1.74
CA ILE A 41 -2.71 -5.07 -1.92
C ILE A 41 -2.89 -5.46 -3.39
N TYR A 42 -3.09 -6.75 -3.63
CA TYR A 42 -3.32 -7.33 -4.95
C TYR A 42 -4.80 -7.72 -5.12
N GLY A 43 -5.20 -7.97 -6.37
CA GLY A 43 -6.59 -8.37 -6.70
C GLY A 43 -7.56 -7.18 -6.84
N THR A 44 -7.03 -5.95 -6.83
CA THR A 44 -7.82 -4.70 -6.88
C THR A 44 -8.19 -4.27 -8.30
N GLY A 45 -7.97 -5.11 -9.32
CA GLY A 45 -8.11 -4.70 -10.73
C GLY A 45 -9.50 -4.16 -11.11
N ARG A 46 -10.56 -4.54 -10.39
CA ARG A 46 -11.92 -4.03 -10.55
C ARG A 46 -12.35 -3.04 -9.46
N LEU A 47 -11.51 -2.86 -8.43
CA LEU A 47 -11.78 -1.99 -7.28
C LEU A 47 -10.97 -0.70 -7.44
N GLY A 48 -11.65 0.45 -7.57
CA GLY A 48 -10.98 1.74 -7.61
C GLY A 48 -10.18 2.02 -6.34
N LEU A 49 -9.13 2.85 -6.44
CA LEU A 49 -8.32 3.24 -5.28
C LEU A 49 -9.18 3.87 -4.18
N VAL A 50 -10.07 4.80 -4.55
CA VAL A 50 -10.98 5.47 -3.60
C VAL A 50 -11.83 4.44 -2.86
N THR A 51 -12.46 3.52 -3.58
CA THR A 51 -13.29 2.47 -3.00
C THR A 51 -12.50 1.57 -2.04
N LEU A 52 -11.27 1.21 -2.40
CA LEU A 52 -10.36 0.45 -1.52
C LEU A 52 -10.05 1.23 -0.24
N LEU A 53 -9.69 2.50 -0.36
CA LEU A 53 -9.34 3.35 0.79
C LEU A 53 -10.53 3.57 1.71
N THR A 54 -11.72 3.79 1.17
CA THR A 54 -12.92 3.93 2.00
C THR A 54 -13.28 2.61 2.68
N ALA A 55 -13.16 1.48 1.99
CA ALA A 55 -13.39 0.17 2.62
C ALA A 55 -12.39 -0.12 3.75
N LEU A 56 -11.11 0.20 3.55
CA LEU A 56 -10.09 0.09 4.59
C LEU A 56 -10.33 1.06 5.75
N GLY A 57 -10.73 2.31 5.47
CA GLY A 57 -11.02 3.32 6.49
C GLY A 57 -12.22 2.97 7.38
N ASN A 58 -13.09 2.08 6.94
CA ASN A 58 -14.19 1.58 7.77
C ASN A 58 -13.78 0.41 8.70
N LEU A 59 -12.54 -0.07 8.62
CA LEU A 59 -12.00 -1.04 9.57
C LEU A 59 -11.52 -0.31 10.84
N PRO A 60 -11.87 -0.79 12.04
CA PRO A 60 -11.37 -0.21 13.27
C PRO A 60 -9.85 -0.26 13.30
N SER A 61 -9.20 0.74 13.91
CA SER A 61 -7.73 0.88 13.98
C SER A 61 -6.98 1.11 12.66
N VAL A 62 -7.66 1.13 11.52
CA VAL A 62 -7.02 1.38 10.21
C VAL A 62 -7.08 2.87 9.87
N GLN A 63 -5.92 3.50 9.85
CA GLN A 63 -5.75 4.88 9.39
C GLN A 63 -4.73 4.89 8.25
N VAL A 64 -5.20 5.17 7.03
CA VAL A 64 -4.32 5.25 5.85
C VAL A 64 -3.71 6.65 5.81
N ALA A 65 -2.38 6.71 5.72
CA ALA A 65 -1.65 7.96 5.57
C ALA A 65 -1.42 8.31 4.09
N ASP A 66 -1.18 7.30 3.26
CA ASP A 66 -0.91 7.47 1.84
C ASP A 66 -1.20 6.17 1.09
N ALA A 67 -1.53 6.27 -0.20
CA ALA A 67 -1.67 5.11 -1.05
C ALA A 67 -1.31 5.41 -2.50
N GLU A 68 -0.54 4.49 -3.07
CA GLU A 68 0.09 4.65 -4.36
C GLU A 68 -0.23 3.46 -5.25
N LYS A 69 -0.48 3.72 -6.54
CA LYS A 69 -0.43 2.69 -7.56
C LYS A 69 0.94 2.79 -8.23
N PRO A 70 1.84 1.82 -8.07
CA PRO A 70 3.12 1.85 -8.76
C PRO A 70 2.86 1.97 -10.26
N GLN A 71 3.37 3.05 -10.86
CA GLN A 71 3.36 3.15 -12.31
C GLN A 71 4.29 2.09 -12.88
N ALA A 72 3.80 1.36 -13.87
CA ALA A 72 4.61 0.38 -14.58
C ALA A 72 5.64 1.14 -15.42
N ASP A 73 6.86 1.25 -14.93
CA ASP A 73 7.99 1.37 -15.84
C ASP A 73 8.05 0.04 -16.60
N LEU A 74 7.65 0.08 -17.88
CA LEU A 74 7.55 -1.06 -18.81
C LEU A 74 8.85 -1.88 -18.95
N THR A 75 9.92 -1.44 -18.31
CA THR A 75 11.28 -1.99 -18.40
C THR A 75 11.61 -3.04 -17.37
N ASP A 76 10.85 -3.19 -16.27
CA ASP A 76 11.16 -4.17 -15.23
C ASP A 76 9.99 -5.15 -15.07
N GLY A 77 10.25 -6.45 -15.22
CA GLY A 77 9.24 -7.54 -15.23
C GLY A 77 8.52 -7.78 -13.90
N VAL A 78 8.40 -6.75 -13.06
CA VAL A 78 7.75 -6.76 -11.76
C VAL A 78 6.25 -6.56 -11.95
N ASP A 79 5.44 -7.42 -11.33
CA ASP A 79 3.98 -7.29 -11.35
C ASP A 79 3.55 -6.02 -10.56
N THR A 80 3.32 -4.94 -11.31
CA THR A 80 2.88 -3.63 -10.79
C THR A 80 1.38 -3.56 -10.51
N ARG A 81 0.65 -4.69 -10.63
CA ARG A 81 -0.79 -4.77 -10.36
C ARG A 81 -1.12 -4.89 -8.87
N HIS A 82 -0.53 -4.01 -8.08
CA HIS A 82 -0.86 -3.85 -6.67
C HIS A 82 -1.01 -2.37 -6.32
N PHE A 83 -1.75 -2.09 -5.25
CA PHE A 83 -1.64 -0.82 -4.55
C PHE A 83 -0.68 -0.97 -3.39
N LEU A 84 0.07 0.10 -3.12
CA LEU A 84 0.96 0.21 -2.00
C LEU A 84 0.28 1.16 -1.00
N VAL A 85 -0.17 0.62 0.13
CA VAL A 85 -0.93 1.37 1.13
C VAL A 85 -0.07 1.56 2.37
N ARG A 86 0.15 2.82 2.73
CA ARG A 86 0.94 3.25 3.90
C ARG A 86 -0.02 3.65 5.03
N PHE A 87 0.19 3.13 6.22
CA PHE A 87 -0.64 3.42 7.38
C PHE A 87 -0.03 4.52 8.25
N GLN A 88 -0.85 5.22 9.02
CA GLN A 88 -0.37 6.28 9.92
C GLN A 88 0.57 5.77 11.01
N GLN A 89 0.46 4.49 11.37
CA GLN A 89 1.24 3.81 12.40
C GLN A 89 2.49 3.15 11.81
N GLU A 90 3.56 3.01 12.60
CA GLU A 90 4.78 2.26 12.22
C GLU A 90 4.57 0.74 12.28
N GLU A 91 3.53 0.28 12.98
CA GLU A 91 3.15 -1.13 13.09
C GLU A 91 1.96 -1.49 12.20
N CYS A 92 1.82 -2.79 11.91
CA CYS A 92 0.64 -3.31 11.23
C CYS A 92 -0.63 -3.04 12.07
N PRO A 93 -1.68 -2.45 11.48
CA PRO A 93 -2.99 -2.28 12.12
C PRO A 93 -3.52 -3.60 12.65
N THR A 94 -4.19 -3.56 13.81
CA THR A 94 -4.62 -4.76 14.54
C THR A 94 -5.56 -5.63 13.70
N GLU A 95 -6.49 -5.02 12.96
CA GLU A 95 -7.45 -5.74 12.11
C GLU A 95 -6.80 -6.46 10.91
N LEU A 96 -5.63 -5.98 10.46
CA LEU A 96 -4.92 -6.56 9.31
C LEU A 96 -3.76 -7.47 9.75
N ARG A 97 -3.47 -7.52 11.05
CA ARG A 97 -2.33 -8.26 11.60
C ARG A 97 -2.52 -9.76 11.42
N GLY A 98 -1.62 -10.36 10.64
CA GLY A 98 -1.69 -11.80 10.32
C GLY A 98 -2.76 -12.16 9.29
N ILE A 99 -3.46 -11.18 8.72
CA ILE A 99 -4.44 -11.37 7.65
C ILE A 99 -3.75 -11.20 6.30
N MET A 100 -3.84 -12.24 5.47
CA MET A 100 -3.24 -12.28 4.13
C MET A 100 -4.29 -12.21 3.02
N GLU A 101 -5.56 -12.45 3.36
CA GLU A 101 -6.67 -12.42 2.42
C GLU A 101 -7.80 -11.59 3.04
N LEU A 102 -8.37 -10.69 2.26
CA LEU A 102 -9.47 -9.83 2.69
C LEU A 102 -10.60 -9.91 1.66
N ASP A 103 -11.74 -10.43 2.10
CA ASP A 103 -12.96 -10.45 1.31
C ASP A 103 -13.76 -9.17 1.61
N ILE A 104 -13.95 -8.33 0.60
CA ILE A 104 -14.76 -7.11 0.68
C ILE A 104 -15.90 -7.25 -0.34
N ARG A 105 -17.11 -7.53 0.13
CA ARG A 105 -18.26 -7.86 -0.74
C ARG A 105 -17.91 -9.00 -1.73
N ASP A 106 -17.88 -8.69 -3.04
CA ASP A 106 -17.55 -9.61 -4.12
C ASP A 106 -16.08 -9.57 -4.53
N TYR A 107 -15.26 -8.78 -3.83
CA TYR A 107 -13.83 -8.62 -4.11
C TYR A 107 -13.00 -9.47 -3.16
N HIS A 108 -12.15 -10.32 -3.73
CA HIS A 108 -11.14 -11.07 -3.00
C HIS A 108 -9.79 -10.37 -3.16
N LEU A 109 -9.27 -9.81 -2.07
CA LEU A 109 -8.01 -9.08 -2.05
C LEU A 109 -6.93 -9.91 -1.35
N THR A 110 -5.70 -9.80 -1.86
CA THR A 110 -4.53 -10.40 -1.21
C THR A 110 -3.69 -9.30 -0.57
N LEU A 111 -3.48 -9.43 0.74
CA LEU A 111 -2.65 -8.55 1.55
C LEU A 111 -1.25 -9.15 1.69
N HIS A 112 -0.26 -8.50 1.10
CA HIS A 112 1.14 -8.90 1.23
C HIS A 112 1.87 -7.96 2.19
N HIS A 113 2.13 -8.49 3.38
CA HIS A 113 2.94 -7.85 4.42
C HIS A 113 4.43 -8.00 4.09
N TYR A 114 4.88 -7.37 3.00
CA TYR A 114 6.21 -7.61 2.42
C TYR A 114 7.38 -7.26 3.34
N LEU A 115 7.18 -6.37 4.31
CA LEU A 115 8.16 -6.04 5.35
C LEU A 115 8.36 -7.19 6.35
N LEU A 116 7.35 -8.05 6.55
CA LEU A 116 7.39 -9.20 7.46
C LEU A 116 7.63 -10.52 6.71
N HIS A 117 7.16 -10.60 5.48
CA HIS A 117 7.12 -11.82 4.70
C HIS A 117 7.65 -11.56 3.28
N GLN A 118 8.84 -12.07 2.98
CA GLN A 118 9.47 -11.87 1.68
C GLN A 118 8.63 -12.45 0.52
N ARG A 119 7.91 -13.55 0.77
CA ARG A 119 7.11 -14.25 -0.23
C ARG A 119 5.67 -13.77 -0.22
N MET A 120 5.06 -13.73 -1.40
CA MET A 120 3.61 -13.60 -1.53
C MET A 120 2.91 -14.73 -0.77
N PRO A 121 1.79 -14.44 -0.09
CA PRO A 121 1.02 -15.47 0.59
C PRO A 121 0.49 -16.51 -0.39
N CYS A 122 0.31 -17.73 0.09
CA CYS A 122 -0.20 -18.84 -0.68
C CYS A 122 -1.65 -18.59 -1.11
N GLY A 123 -1.92 -18.48 -2.42
CA GLY A 123 -3.28 -18.29 -2.92
C GLY A 123 -4.21 -19.50 -2.72
N ARG A 124 -3.71 -20.63 -2.22
CA ARG A 124 -4.54 -21.80 -1.90
C ARG A 124 -4.98 -21.83 -0.43
N CYS A 125 -4.10 -21.53 0.51
CA CYS A 125 -4.38 -21.64 1.94
C CYS A 125 -4.20 -20.35 2.74
N GLY A 126 -3.82 -19.25 2.10
CA GLY A 126 -3.59 -17.93 2.71
C GLY A 126 -2.31 -17.81 3.55
N ALA A 127 -1.51 -18.88 3.70
CA ALA A 127 -0.34 -18.84 4.56
C ALA A 127 0.80 -17.97 3.96
N PRO A 128 1.48 -17.13 4.77
CA PRO A 128 2.54 -16.25 4.28
C PRO A 128 3.91 -16.93 4.05
N TYR A 129 4.04 -18.21 4.41
CA TYR A 129 5.35 -18.87 4.48
C TYR A 129 5.73 -19.63 3.21
N HIS A 130 4.79 -19.81 2.28
CA HIS A 130 5.01 -20.52 1.03
C HIS A 130 4.11 -19.97 -0.08
N THR A 131 4.48 -20.22 -1.34
CA THR A 131 3.64 -19.86 -2.49
C THR A 131 2.75 -21.04 -2.90
N THR A 132 1.74 -20.78 -3.73
CA THR A 132 0.73 -21.77 -4.16
C THR A 132 1.35 -23.07 -4.69
N GLY A 133 2.42 -22.99 -5.49
CA GLY A 133 3.08 -24.16 -6.07
C GLY A 133 3.73 -25.10 -5.04
N PHE A 134 4.07 -24.60 -3.85
CA PHE A 134 4.65 -25.38 -2.75
C PHE A 134 3.64 -25.71 -1.64
N CYS A 135 2.34 -25.49 -1.89
CA CYS A 135 1.31 -25.70 -0.90
C CYS A 135 1.07 -27.20 -0.62
N LYS A 136 1.49 -27.65 0.57
CA LYS A 136 1.28 -29.02 1.07
C LYS A 136 0.05 -29.16 1.98
N THR A 137 -0.76 -28.11 2.12
CA THR A 137 -1.96 -28.15 2.95
C THR A 137 -2.98 -29.13 2.37
N LYS A 138 -3.40 -30.10 3.18
CA LYS A 138 -4.47 -31.03 2.81
C LYS A 138 -5.80 -30.31 2.69
N VAL A 139 -6.67 -30.79 1.80
CA VAL A 139 -7.98 -30.15 1.50
C VAL A 139 -8.83 -29.99 2.77
N GLU A 140 -8.84 -31.02 3.63
CA GLU A 140 -9.51 -31.05 4.94
C GLU A 140 -9.11 -29.90 5.87
N HIS A 141 -7.91 -29.35 5.73
CA HIS A 141 -7.39 -28.27 6.58
C HIS A 141 -7.52 -26.88 5.94
N LEU A 142 -7.97 -26.77 4.69
CA LEU A 142 -8.07 -25.47 4.00
C LEU A 142 -9.03 -24.52 4.72
N GLY A 143 -10.20 -25.00 5.16
CA GLY A 143 -11.16 -24.16 5.88
C GLY A 143 -10.59 -23.56 7.17
N LYS A 144 -9.81 -24.34 7.93
CA LYS A 144 -9.12 -23.85 9.14
C LYS A 144 -8.06 -22.80 8.80
N MET A 145 -7.33 -23.01 7.70
CA MET A 145 -6.29 -22.08 7.26
C MET A 145 -6.90 -20.78 6.74
N HIS A 146 -7.96 -20.84 5.93
CA HIS A 146 -8.71 -19.66 5.51
C HIS A 146 -9.29 -18.92 6.71
N GLY A 147 -9.92 -19.60 7.67
CA GLY A 147 -10.42 -18.94 8.89
C GLY A 147 -9.33 -18.24 9.72
N LYS A 148 -8.06 -18.64 9.57
CA LYS A 148 -6.92 -18.00 10.25
C LYS A 148 -6.38 -16.79 9.49
N TYR A 149 -6.20 -16.90 8.17
CA TYR A 149 -5.51 -15.90 7.35
C TYR A 149 -6.44 -15.00 6.55
N ARG A 150 -7.72 -15.34 6.48
CA ARG A 150 -8.74 -14.59 5.75
C ARG A 150 -9.64 -13.87 6.71
N ARG A 151 -9.93 -12.61 6.39
CA ARG A 151 -10.98 -11.83 7.05
C ARG A 151 -12.03 -11.46 6.02
N ARG A 152 -13.29 -11.47 6.43
CA ARG A 152 -14.40 -10.98 5.62
C ARG A 152 -14.92 -9.69 6.22
N TYR A 153 -15.13 -8.70 5.36
CA TYR A 153 -15.67 -7.40 5.70
C TYR A 153 -16.97 -7.16 4.94
N ASP A 154 -18.08 -7.14 5.69
CA ASP A 154 -19.44 -6.95 5.14
C ASP A 154 -19.94 -5.50 5.26
N GLY A 155 -19.05 -4.55 5.60
CA GLY A 155 -19.44 -3.14 5.74
C GLY A 155 -19.82 -2.47 4.42
N ALA A 156 -20.45 -1.29 4.54
CA ALA A 156 -20.85 -0.50 3.38
C ALA A 156 -19.61 0.01 2.63
N VAL A 157 -19.35 -0.56 1.46
CA VAL A 157 -18.40 -0.03 0.49
C VAL A 157 -19.15 0.98 -0.39
N PRO A 158 -18.76 2.25 -0.43
CA PRO A 158 -19.40 3.19 -1.33
C PRO A 158 -19.17 2.71 -2.77
N THR A 159 -20.25 2.59 -3.53
CA THR A 159 -20.18 2.35 -4.97
C THR A 159 -19.93 3.69 -5.65
N ASP A 160 -18.84 4.37 -5.29
CA ASP A 160 -18.53 5.66 -5.89
C ASP A 160 -18.25 5.43 -7.38
N GLN A 161 -18.97 6.16 -8.24
CA GLN A 161 -18.61 6.27 -9.64
C GLN A 161 -17.29 7.04 -9.68
N VAL A 162 -16.19 6.29 -9.75
CA VAL A 162 -14.87 6.87 -10.02
C VAL A 162 -14.99 7.55 -11.38
N GLY A 163 -14.88 8.88 -11.40
CA GLY A 163 -14.81 9.63 -12.66
C GLY A 163 -13.64 9.14 -13.51
N ASP A 164 -13.69 9.42 -14.81
CA ASP A 164 -12.63 8.99 -15.72
C ASP A 164 -11.26 9.45 -15.22
N ALA A 165 -10.27 8.55 -15.28
CA ALA A 165 -8.92 8.84 -14.86
C ALA A 165 -8.36 9.99 -15.71
N ILE A 166 -8.34 11.19 -15.16
CA ILE A 166 -7.70 12.33 -15.79
C ILE A 166 -6.20 12.13 -15.64
N HIS A 167 -5.55 11.58 -16.67
CA HIS A 167 -4.11 11.58 -16.75
C HIS A 167 -3.66 13.04 -16.86
N TYR A 168 -3.22 13.61 -15.73
CA TYR A 168 -2.63 14.95 -15.70
C TYR A 168 -1.25 14.86 -16.34
N ARG A 169 -1.23 14.93 -17.68
CA ARG A 169 -0.02 14.91 -18.49
C ARG A 169 0.27 16.34 -18.91
N HIS A 170 0.72 17.17 -17.97
CA HIS A 170 1.29 18.45 -18.34
C HIS A 170 2.79 18.27 -18.59
N PRO A 171 3.30 18.61 -19.79
CA PRO A 171 4.73 18.79 -19.96
C PRO A 171 5.14 20.03 -19.14
N ASP A 172 6.08 19.87 -18.21
CA ASP A 172 6.52 20.92 -17.27
C ASP A 172 6.83 22.26 -17.93
N GLY A 173 7.26 22.24 -19.20
CA GLY A 173 7.53 23.44 -20.00
C GLY A 173 6.31 24.32 -20.29
N GLU A 174 5.12 23.74 -20.47
CA GLU A 174 3.89 24.52 -20.73
C GLU A 174 3.36 25.16 -19.45
N CYS A 175 3.46 24.46 -18.31
CA CYS A 175 3.07 25.03 -17.00
C CYS A 175 4.00 26.17 -16.57
N LEU A 176 5.31 26.05 -16.82
CA LEU A 176 6.25 27.14 -16.55
C LEU A 176 5.96 28.35 -17.43
N ALA A 177 5.66 28.15 -18.72
CA ALA A 177 5.31 29.23 -19.63
C ALA A 177 4.03 29.97 -19.18
N VAL A 178 2.98 29.22 -18.82
CA VAL A 178 1.73 29.82 -18.31
C VAL A 178 1.98 30.59 -17.01
N PHE A 179 2.71 29.99 -16.06
CA PHE A 179 3.04 30.64 -14.78
C PHE A 179 3.80 31.96 -15.00
N LEU A 180 4.80 31.96 -15.89
CA LEU A 180 5.58 33.15 -16.23
C LEU A 180 4.77 34.23 -16.96
N THR A 181 3.71 33.87 -17.69
CA THR A 181 2.81 34.84 -18.33
C THR A 181 1.75 35.45 -17.40
N THR A 182 1.58 34.88 -16.20
CA THR A 182 0.65 35.38 -15.16
C THR A 182 1.34 36.15 -14.03
N LEU A 183 2.65 36.41 -14.15
CA LEU A 183 3.39 37.41 -13.35
C LEU A 183 3.24 38.81 -13.95
#